data_AF-A0A660T0F4-F1
#
_entry.id   AF-A0A660T0F4-F1
#
_cell.length_a   1.000
_cell.length_b   1.000
_cell.length_c   1.000
_cell.angle_alpha   90.00
_cell.angle_beta   90.00
_cell.angle_gamma   90.00
#
_symmetry.space_group_name_H-M   'P 1'
#
loop_
_entity.id
_entity.type
_entity.pdbx_description
1 polymer ?
#
loop_
_entity_poly.entity_id
_entity_poly.type
_entity_poly.pdbx_seq_one_letter_code
_entity_poly.pdbx_strand_id
1 'polypeptide(L)'
;MKINTRLQSYVVKALSQSLNVHMMEKIAQRVMPRYNLHERSGFPENIPIPQQNAAYQITHDMKQFGLFLKFIEVLIEVDKNGVMGRQISIRFLPQILKEVEGLHYEYNHEYGL
;
A
#
# COMPACT_ATOMS: atom_id res chain seq x y z
N MET A 1 -9.88 -12.47 -4.93
CA MET A 1 -10.68 -11.54 -4.09
C MET A 1 -11.19 -10.39 -4.94
N LYS A 2 -12.49 -10.06 -4.89
CA LYS A 2 -13.04 -8.91 -5.63
C LYS A 2 -12.88 -7.63 -4.82
N ILE A 3 -11.72 -6.98 -4.94
CA ILE A 3 -11.50 -5.65 -4.35
C ILE A 3 -12.34 -4.63 -5.10
N ASN A 4 -13.23 -3.94 -4.38
CA ASN A 4 -14.03 -2.87 -4.96
C ASN A 4 -13.12 -1.69 -5.38
N THR A 5 -13.58 -0.89 -6.34
CA THR A 5 -12.81 0.26 -6.86
C THR A 5 -12.56 1.33 -5.81
N ARG A 6 -13.42 1.39 -4.78
CA ARG A 6 -13.37 2.42 -3.73
C ARG A 6 -12.23 2.20 -2.75
N LEU A 7 -12.09 0.98 -2.23
CA LEU A 7 -10.98 0.52 -1.41
C LEU A 7 -9.65 0.72 -2.14
N GLN A 8 -9.59 0.31 -3.42
CA GLN A 8 -8.41 0.57 -4.25
C GLN A 8 -8.10 2.07 -4.33
N SER A 9 -9.11 2.92 -4.54
CA SER A 9 -8.92 4.37 -4.58
C SER A 9 -8.42 4.94 -3.24
N TYR A 10 -8.90 4.44 -2.10
CA TYR A 10 -8.41 4.89 -0.80
C TYR A 10 -6.97 4.47 -0.56
N VAL A 11 -6.57 3.24 -0.93
CA VAL A 11 -5.17 2.80 -0.83
C VAL A 11 -4.26 3.66 -1.71
N VAL A 12 -4.65 3.94 -2.96
CA VAL A 12 -3.86 4.83 -3.84
C VAL A 12 -3.71 6.22 -3.23
N LYS A 13 -4.79 6.80 -2.70
CA LYS A 13 -4.75 8.11 -2.02
C LYS A 13 -3.91 8.07 -0.75
N ALA A 14 -3.98 7.00 0.03
CA ALA A 14 -3.19 6.84 1.24
C ALA A 14 -1.70 6.89 0.91
N LEU A 15 -1.26 6.09 -0.06
CA LEU A 15 0.14 6.06 -0.50
C LEU A 15 0.59 7.43 -1.05
N SER A 16 -0.10 7.95 -2.07
CA SER A 16 0.35 9.14 -2.80
C SER A 16 0.34 10.41 -1.97
N GLN A 17 -0.35 10.40 -0.84
CA GLN A 17 -0.47 11.54 0.04
C GLN A 17 0.40 11.40 1.29
N SER A 18 0.62 10.20 1.81
CA SER A 18 1.42 10.01 3.03
C SER A 18 2.90 9.77 2.80
N LEU A 19 3.29 9.32 1.61
CA LEU A 19 4.62 8.76 1.36
C LEU A 19 5.26 9.37 0.14
N ASN A 20 6.59 9.51 0.14
CA ASN A 20 7.33 9.68 -1.11
C ASN A 20 7.49 8.33 -1.83
N VAL A 21 7.83 8.37 -3.12
CA VAL A 21 7.92 7.16 -3.98
C VAL A 21 8.88 6.11 -3.42
N HIS A 22 10.06 6.54 -2.94
CA HIS A 22 11.04 5.63 -2.36
C HIS A 22 10.47 4.87 -1.16
N MET A 23 9.73 5.55 -0.28
CA MET A 23 9.11 4.91 0.87
C MET A 23 7.97 3.98 0.46
N MET A 24 7.16 4.35 -0.55
CA MET A 24 6.12 3.45 -1.08
C MET A 24 6.73 2.13 -1.56
N GLU A 25 7.84 2.20 -2.29
CA GLU A 25 8.55 1.01 -2.78
C GLU A 25 9.13 0.19 -1.64
N LYS A 26 9.75 0.82 -0.63
CA LYS A 26 10.26 0.10 0.56
C LYS A 26 9.16 -0.61 1.34
N ILE A 27 7.98 -0.02 1.43
CA ILE A 27 6.82 -0.63 2.07
C ILE A 27 6.29 -1.79 1.21
N ALA A 28 6.18 -1.61 -0.11
CA ALA A 28 5.82 -2.67 -1.05
C ALA A 28 6.77 -3.87 -0.95
N GLN A 29 8.08 -3.63 -0.80
CA GLN A 29 9.10 -4.66 -0.65
C GLN A 29 8.95 -5.52 0.62
N ARG A 30 8.22 -5.07 1.65
CA ARG A 30 7.90 -5.90 2.83
C ARG A 30 6.91 -7.02 2.51
N VAL A 31 6.09 -6.82 1.49
CA VAL A 31 5.05 -7.78 1.07
C VAL A 31 5.52 -8.60 -0.13
N MET A 32 6.14 -7.93 -1.10
CA MET A 32 6.71 -8.55 -2.29
C MET A 32 8.22 -8.28 -2.32
N PRO A 33 9.04 -9.22 -1.81
CA PRO A 33 10.48 -9.09 -1.86
C PRO A 33 10.97 -8.83 -3.29
N ARG A 34 11.95 -7.94 -3.44
CA ARG A 34 12.51 -7.52 -4.74
C ARG A 34 11.53 -6.79 -5.67
N TYR A 35 10.41 -6.28 -5.16
CA TYR A 35 9.57 -5.36 -5.93
C TYR A 35 10.39 -4.17 -6.42
N ASN A 36 10.37 -3.91 -7.73
CA ASN A 36 11.04 -2.80 -8.39
C ASN A 36 9.99 -1.96 -9.14
N LEU A 37 9.73 -0.75 -8.66
CA LEU A 37 8.70 0.09 -9.24
C LEU A 37 9.01 0.54 -10.67
N HIS A 38 10.27 0.78 -11.01
CA HIS A 38 10.67 1.18 -12.36
C HIS A 38 10.39 0.07 -13.37
N GLU A 39 10.78 -1.18 -13.06
CA GLU A 39 10.47 -2.35 -13.89
C GLU A 39 8.97 -2.55 -14.07
N ARG A 40 8.19 -2.36 -13.00
CA ARG A 40 6.73 -2.57 -13.03
C ARG A 40 5.97 -1.46 -13.75
N SER A 41 6.47 -0.23 -13.69
CA SER A 41 5.80 0.95 -14.26
C SER A 41 6.21 1.26 -15.70
N GLY A 42 7.34 0.71 -16.17
CA GLY A 42 7.89 0.98 -17.50
C GLY A 42 8.58 2.35 -17.62
N PHE A 43 8.70 3.11 -16.53
CA PHE A 43 9.48 4.34 -16.51
C PHE A 43 10.98 4.01 -16.45
N PRO A 44 11.83 4.64 -17.30
CA PRO A 44 13.28 4.46 -17.22
C PRO A 44 13.81 4.82 -15.82
N GLU A 45 14.89 4.16 -15.37
CA GLU A 45 15.46 4.35 -14.01
C GLU A 45 15.90 5.78 -13.72
N ASN A 46 16.26 6.54 -14.75
CA ASN A 46 16.68 7.93 -14.63
C ASN A 46 15.51 8.94 -14.64
N ILE A 47 14.26 8.49 -14.82
CA ILE A 47 13.09 9.35 -14.86
C ILE A 47 12.29 9.22 -13.56
N PRO A 48 12.09 10.31 -12.80
CA PRO A 48 11.27 10.27 -11.60
C PRO A 48 9.84 9.82 -11.89
N ILE A 49 9.36 8.83 -11.15
CA ILE A 49 7.97 8.36 -11.25
C ILE A 49 7.07 9.32 -10.46
N PRO A 50 5.98 9.84 -11.04
CA PRO A 50 5.05 10.67 -10.29
C PRO A 50 4.39 9.89 -9.14
N GLN A 51 4.19 10.54 -7.99
CA GLN A 51 3.67 9.88 -6.77
C GLN A 51 2.34 9.14 -6.99
N GLN A 52 1.42 9.74 -7.75
CA GLN A 52 0.12 9.13 -8.03
C GLN A 52 0.25 7.88 -8.91
N ASN A 53 1.16 7.90 -9.90
CA ASN A 53 1.45 6.75 -10.75
C ASN A 53 2.12 5.62 -9.95
N ALA A 54 3.09 5.96 -9.11
CA ALA A 54 3.75 5.02 -8.21
C ALA A 54 2.75 4.31 -7.29
N ALA A 55 1.90 5.09 -6.61
CA ALA A 55 0.86 4.59 -5.74
C ALA A 55 -0.13 3.68 -6.47
N TYR A 56 -0.57 4.09 -7.67
CA TYR A 56 -1.47 3.28 -8.49
C TYR A 56 -0.81 1.95 -8.89
N GLN A 57 0.42 1.99 -9.41
CA GLN A 57 1.12 0.80 -9.89
C GLN A 57 1.32 -0.22 -8.75
N ILE A 58 1.81 0.24 -7.59
CA ILE A 58 1.99 -0.62 -6.41
C ILE A 58 0.65 -1.24 -6.00
N THR A 59 -0.39 -0.41 -5.87
CA THR A 59 -1.71 -0.88 -5.45
C THR A 59 -2.29 -1.90 -6.44
N HIS A 60 -2.12 -1.65 -7.74
CA HIS A 60 -2.53 -2.55 -8.81
C HIS A 60 -1.80 -3.89 -8.73
N ASP A 61 -0.49 -3.87 -8.57
CA ASP A 61 0.34 -5.07 -8.48
C ASP A 61 -0.03 -5.91 -7.24
N MET A 62 -0.15 -5.28 -6.07
CA MET A 62 -0.57 -6.00 -4.85
C MET A 62 -1.94 -6.67 -5.03
N LYS A 63 -2.86 -6.03 -5.74
CA LYS A 63 -4.15 -6.62 -6.11
C LYS A 63 -3.99 -7.79 -7.08
N GLN A 64 -3.22 -7.60 -8.14
CA GLN A 64 -3.01 -8.59 -9.20
C GLN A 64 -2.39 -9.88 -8.65
N PHE A 65 -1.44 -9.77 -7.72
CA PHE A 65 -0.78 -10.91 -7.09
C PHE A 65 -1.50 -11.47 -5.85
N GLY A 66 -2.68 -10.96 -5.51
CA GLY A 66 -3.44 -11.44 -4.35
C GLY A 66 -2.83 -11.04 -2.99
N LEU A 67 -1.90 -10.08 -2.96
CA LEU A 67 -1.18 -9.61 -1.77
C LEU A 67 -1.81 -8.36 -1.14
N PHE A 68 -3.01 -7.99 -1.58
CA PHE A 68 -3.62 -6.70 -1.23
C PHE A 68 -3.96 -6.55 0.25
N LEU A 69 -4.52 -7.59 0.89
CA LEU A 69 -4.82 -7.57 2.32
C LEU A 69 -3.54 -7.48 3.15
N LYS A 70 -2.55 -8.30 2.81
CA LYS A 70 -1.21 -8.25 3.43
C LYS A 70 -0.55 -6.88 3.27
N PHE A 71 -0.78 -6.21 2.15
CA PHE A 71 -0.33 -4.84 1.96
C PHE A 71 -1.06 -3.84 2.86
N ILE A 72 -2.36 -4.01 3.09
CA ILE A 72 -3.11 -3.20 4.06
C ILE A 72 -2.61 -3.45 5.49
N GLU A 73 -2.32 -4.69 5.88
CA GLU A 73 -1.70 -4.99 7.19
C GLU A 73 -0.39 -4.23 7.37
N VAL A 74 0.49 -4.27 6.36
CA VAL A 74 1.73 -3.50 6.43
C VAL A 74 1.46 -2.00 6.54
N LEU A 75 0.44 -1.45 5.87
CA LEU A 75 0.07 -0.04 6.06
C LEU A 75 -0.41 0.26 7.49
N ILE A 76 -1.14 -0.65 8.12
CA ILE A 76 -1.56 -0.53 9.53
C ILE A 76 -0.34 -0.56 10.44
N GLU A 77 0.59 -1.50 10.23
CA GLU A 77 1.84 -1.59 10.99
C GLU A 77 2.69 -0.33 10.84
N VAL A 78 2.79 0.22 9.62
CA VAL A 78 3.52 1.45 9.34
C VAL A 78 2.90 2.64 10.06
N ASP A 79 1.58 2.75 10.08
CA ASP A 79 0.87 3.82 10.78
C ASP A 79 1.07 3.75 12.29
N LYS A 80 1.08 2.54 12.86
CA LYS A 80 1.25 2.30 14.31
C LYS A 80 2.70 2.46 14.75
N ASN A 81 3.62 1.75 14.09
CA ASN A 81 4.99 1.56 14.54
C ASN A 81 5.99 2.49 13.84
N GLY A 82 5.55 3.20 12.80
CA GLY A 82 6.42 3.97 11.94
C GLY A 82 7.31 3.11 11.05
N VAL A 83 8.23 3.77 10.33
CA VAL A 83 9.22 3.13 9.47
C VAL A 83 10.56 3.82 9.66
N MET A 84 11.63 3.02 9.80
CA MET A 84 13.01 3.53 9.89
C MET A 84 13.17 4.59 11.01
N GLY A 85 12.57 4.34 12.18
CA GLY A 85 12.65 5.23 13.34
C GLY A 85 11.85 6.53 13.21
N ARG A 86 10.97 6.65 12.20
CA ARG A 86 10.10 7.81 12.00
C ARG A 86 8.64 7.40 12.05
N GLN A 87 7.84 8.15 12.79
CA GLN A 87 6.39 8.01 12.73
C GLN A 87 5.89 8.46 11.36
N ILE A 88 5.07 7.62 10.73
CA ILE A 88 4.42 7.94 9.45
C ILE A 88 2.93 7.77 9.68
N SER A 89 2.14 8.82 9.42
CA SER A 89 0.68 8.70 9.46
C SER A 89 0.16 8.34 8.06
N ILE A 90 -0.48 7.19 7.94
CA ILE A 90 -1.14 6.72 6.72
C ILE A 90 -2.52 7.39 6.65
N ARG A 91 -2.63 8.41 5.79
CA ARG A 91 -3.88 9.10 5.51
C ARG A 91 -4.87 8.11 4.92
N PHE A 92 -6.15 8.32 5.20
CA PHE A 92 -7.24 7.45 4.75
C PHE A 92 -7.27 6.02 5.34
N LEU A 93 -6.39 5.69 6.30
CA LEU A 93 -6.42 4.37 6.93
C LEU A 93 -7.80 4.03 7.56
N PRO A 94 -8.52 4.95 8.24
CA PRO A 94 -9.86 4.65 8.75
C PRO A 94 -10.86 4.26 7.65
N GLN A 95 -10.78 4.90 6.48
CA GLN A 95 -11.63 4.59 5.33
C GLN A 95 -11.26 3.25 4.70
N ILE A 96 -9.97 2.91 4.64
CA ILE A 96 -9.49 1.61 4.18
C ILE A 96 -10.04 0.50 5.09
N LEU A 97 -9.88 0.65 6.40
CA LEU A 97 -10.35 -0.32 7.39
C LEU A 97 -11.86 -0.56 7.29
N LYS A 98 -12.66 0.51 7.20
CA LYS A 98 -14.11 0.41 7.04
C LYS A 98 -14.51 -0.37 5.78
N GLU A 99 -13.80 -0.19 4.68
CA GLU A 99 -14.07 -0.94 3.45
C GLU A 99 -13.62 -2.40 3.55
N VAL A 100 -12.58 -2.71 4.32
CA VAL A 100 -12.13 -4.09 4.60
C VAL A 100 -13.13 -4.82 5.51
N GLU A 101 -13.60 -4.17 6.58
CA GLU A 101 -14.65 -4.70 7.46
C GLU A 101 -15.95 -4.98 6.69
N GLY A 102 -16.31 -4.09 5.76
CA GLY A 102 -17.46 -4.29 4.86
C GLY A 102 -17.32 -5.49 3.91
N LEU A 103 -16.12 -6.06 3.78
CA LEU A 103 -15.85 -7.30 3.04
C LEU A 103 -15.84 -8.54 3.95
N HIS A 104 -16.25 -8.40 5.22
CA HIS A 104 -16.21 -9.43 6.27
C HIS A 104 -14.81 -9.94 6.63
N TYR A 105 -13.78 -9.10 6.43
CA TYR A 105 -12.45 -9.35 6.98
C TYR A 105 -12.29 -8.54 8.27
N GLU A 106 -11.82 -9.20 9.32
CA GLU A 106 -11.52 -8.56 10.60
C GLU A 106 -10.00 -8.54 10.81
N TYR A 107 -9.45 -7.37 11.15
CA TYR A 107 -8.04 -7.27 11.50
C TYR A 107 -7.81 -7.81 12.92
N ASN A 108 -7.11 -8.94 13.04
CA ASN A 108 -6.72 -9.49 14.34
C ASN A 108 -5.26 -9.15 14.67
N HIS A 109 -5.06 -8.44 15.78
CA HIS A 109 -3.74 -7.96 16.22
C HIS A 109 -2.78 -9.09 16.65
N GLU A 110 -3.30 -10.27 16.99
CA GLU A 110 -2.47 -11.43 17.38
C GLU A 110 -1.97 -12.25 16.18
N TYR A 111 -2.64 -12.19 15.02
CA TYR A 111 -2.39 -13.11 13.91
C TYR A 111 -2.20 -12.45 12.52
N GLY A 112 -2.41 -11.14 12.36
CA GLY A 112 -2.59 -10.56 11.02
C GLY A 112 -4.00 -10.84 10.47
N LEU A 113 -4.34 -10.37 9.25
CA LEU A 113 -5.66 -10.65 8.64
C LEU A 113 -5.85 -12.14 8.31
#